data_AF-A0A946BJT3-F1
#
_entry.id   AF-A0A946BJT3-F1
#
_cell.length_a   1.000
_cell.length_b   1.000
_cell.length_c   1.000
_cell.angle_alpha   90.00
_cell.angle_beta   90.00
_cell.angle_gamma   90.00
#
_symmetry.space_group_name_H-M   'P 1'
#
loop_
_entity.id
_entity.type
_entity.pdbx_description
1 polymer ?
#
loop_
_entity_poly.entity_id
_entity_poly.type
_entity_poly.pdbx_seq_one_letter_code
_entity_poly.pdbx_strand_id
1 'polypeptide(L)'
;MNSVPFEMGPIRPVDEADSLLIRTTRGCPWNRCTFCSLYKNMKFSLRSVTEIKKDIIAAKEYFNGHPFETCFLQDGDSFVMGTKDLIE
;
A
#
# COMPACT_ATOMS: atom_id res chain seq x y z
N MET A 1 10.63 -18.18 -0.06
CA MET A 1 9.68 -17.20 -0.62
C MET A 1 10.46 -15.94 -0.84
N ASN A 2 10.72 -15.55 -2.09
CA ASN A 2 11.47 -14.33 -2.37
C ASN A 2 10.66 -13.16 -1.83
N SER A 3 11.13 -12.58 -0.73
CA SER A 3 10.56 -11.37 -0.16
C SER A 3 10.71 -10.27 -1.21
N VAL A 4 9.58 -9.74 -1.70
CA VAL A 4 9.59 -8.51 -2.48
C VAL A 4 10.32 -7.42 -1.68
N PRO A 5 11.13 -6.55 -2.33
CA PRO A 5 11.97 -5.58 -1.62
C PRO A 5 11.21 -4.33 -1.15
N PHE A 6 9.87 -4.40 -1.08
CA PHE A 6 8.96 -3.33 -0.68
C PHE A 6 7.77 -3.91 0.10
N GLU A 7 7.06 -3.08 0.85
CA GLU A 7 5.95 -3.54 1.69
C GLU A 7 4.67 -3.67 0.88
N MET A 8 4.08 -4.87 0.86
CA MET A 8 2.80 -5.15 0.19
C MET A 8 1.72 -5.48 1.21
N GLY A 9 0.53 -4.90 1.01
CA GLY A 9 -0.66 -5.16 1.80
C GLY A 9 -1.33 -6.51 1.45
N PRO A 10 -2.31 -6.95 2.28
CA PRO A 10 -2.95 -8.26 2.12
C PRO A 10 -4.01 -8.30 1.00
N ILE A 11 -4.36 -7.17 0.39
CA ILE A 11 -5.43 -7.05 -0.61
C ILE A 11 -4.82 -6.77 -1.99
N ARG A 12 -5.16 -7.61 -2.97
CA ARG A 12 -4.90 -7.39 -4.40
C ARG A 12 -6.21 -7.57 -5.18
N PRO A 13 -6.92 -6.47 -5.49
CA PRO A 13 -8.13 -6.54 -6.31
C PRO A 13 -7.81 -7.08 -7.71
N VAL A 14 -8.72 -7.84 -8.30
CA VAL A 14 -8.52 -8.43 -9.64
C VAL A 14 -8.44 -7.34 -10.71
N ASP A 15 -9.26 -6.30 -10.60
CA ASP A 15 -9.26 -5.16 -11.53
C ASP A 15 -7.98 -4.31 -11.46
N GLU A 16 -7.21 -4.45 -10.38
CA GLU A 16 -5.93 -3.76 -10.14
C GLU A 16 -4.74 -4.70 -10.42
N ALA A 17 -4.93 -5.75 -11.23
CA ALA A 17 -3.90 -6.77 -11.46
C ALA A 17 -2.62 -6.20 -12.08
N ASP A 18 -2.73 -5.18 -12.94
CA ASP A 18 -1.60 -4.49 -13.57
C ASP A 18 -1.27 -3.13 -12.94
N SER A 19 -1.91 -2.79 -11.80
CA SER A 19 -1.58 -1.59 -11.05
C SER A 19 -0.38 -1.81 -10.14
N LEU A 20 0.40 -0.75 -9.93
CA LEU A 20 1.42 -0.75 -8.89
C LEU A 20 0.73 -0.78 -7.52
N LEU A 21 1.04 -1.79 -6.72
CA LEU A 21 0.51 -1.92 -5.36
C LEU A 21 1.45 -1.20 -4.39
N ILE A 22 0.99 -0.09 -3.81
CA ILE A 22 1.76 0.68 -2.83
C ILE A 22 1.01 0.75 -1.52
N ARG A 23 1.68 0.32 -0.46
CA ARG A 23 1.15 0.41 0.87
C ARG A 23 1.38 1.81 1.44
N THR A 24 0.33 2.58 1.70
CA THR A 24 0.45 3.93 2.30
C THR A 24 0.16 3.95 3.80
N THR A 25 -0.67 3.02 4.24
CA THR A 25 -0.99 2.81 5.65
C THR A 25 -0.84 1.34 6.00
N ARG A 26 -0.70 1.01 7.29
CA ARG A 26 -0.72 -0.37 7.77
C ARG A 26 -2.02 -0.58 8.53
N GLY A 27 -2.91 -1.43 8.03
CA GLY A 27 -4.17 -1.76 8.68
C GLY A 27 -5.31 -0.83 8.30
N CYS A 28 -6.31 -0.72 9.17
CA CYS A 28 -7.47 0.15 8.96
C CYS A 28 -7.67 1.00 10.22
N PRO A 29 -7.85 2.34 10.12
CA PRO A 29 -8.05 3.19 11.29
C PRO A 29 -9.38 2.91 11.99
N TRP A 30 -10.39 2.41 11.24
CA TRP A 30 -11.69 2.08 11.79
C TRP A 30 -11.68 0.75 12.59
N ASN A 31 -11.17 -0.33 11.99
CA ASN A 31 -11.00 -1.69 12.53
C ASN A 31 -12.17 -2.33 13.34
N ARG A 32 -13.39 -1.77 13.28
CA ARG A 32 -14.56 -2.22 14.07
C ARG A 32 -15.57 -3.05 13.27
N CYS A 33 -15.39 -3.19 11.95
CA CYS A 33 -16.26 -4.01 11.10
C CYS A 33 -16.37 -5.44 11.61
N THR A 34 -17.58 -6.00 11.66
CA THR A 34 -17.82 -7.38 12.10
C THR A 34 -17.39 -8.42 11.07
N PHE A 35 -17.43 -8.05 9.79
CA PHE A 35 -17.08 -8.93 8.66
C PHE A 35 -15.58 -8.96 8.33
N CYS A 36 -14.82 -7.94 8.72
CA CYS A 36 -13.41 -7.80 8.31
C CYS A 36 -12.52 -8.61 9.24
N SER A 37 -11.88 -9.67 8.72
CA SER A 37 -10.86 -10.46 9.42
C SER A 37 -9.42 -9.98 9.14
N LEU A 38 -9.21 -9.24 8.05
CA LEU A 38 -7.88 -8.87 7.54
C LEU A 38 -7.06 -8.02 8.52
N TYR A 39 -7.67 -7.02 9.15
CA TYR A 39 -6.96 -6.01 9.95
C TYR A 39 -7.14 -6.15 11.47
N LYS A 40 -7.90 -7.14 11.93
CA LYS A 40 -8.31 -7.25 13.35
C LYS A 40 -7.15 -7.33 14.34
N ASN A 41 -6.06 -7.97 13.94
CA ASN A 41 -4.87 -8.14 14.78
C ASN A 41 -3.73 -7.20 14.39
N MET A 42 -4.01 -6.16 13.60
CA MET A 42 -3.02 -5.20 13.11
C MET A 42 -3.22 -3.85 13.78
N LYS A 43 -2.15 -3.29 14.34
CA LYS A 43 -2.15 -1.92 14.84
C LYS A 43 -2.06 -0.95 13.66
N PHE A 44 -2.98 0.01 13.61
CA PHE A 44 -2.97 1.04 12.58
C PHE A 44 -1.71 1.92 12.69
N SER A 45 -1.07 2.21 11.55
CA SER A 45 -0.01 3.22 11.45
C SER A 45 0.03 3.85 10.06
N LEU A 46 0.39 5.14 10.02
CA LEU A 46 0.74 5.83 8.79
C LEU A 46 2.18 5.48 8.39
N ARG A 47 2.46 5.40 7.09
CA ARG A 47 3.82 5.31 6.57
C ARG A 47 4.31 6.70 6.17
N SER A 48 5.59 6.95 6.35
CA SER A 48 6.18 8.21 5.90
C SER A 48 6.29 8.23 4.37
N VAL A 49 6.15 9.42 3.77
CA VAL A 49 6.34 9.62 2.32
C VAL A 49 7.70 9.09 1.87
N THR A 50 8.74 9.25 2.68
CA THR A 50 10.08 8.74 2.41
C THR A 50 10.13 7.21 2.29
N GLU A 51 9.43 6.48 3.16
CA GLU A 51 9.34 5.01 3.05
C GLU A 51 8.55 4.60 1.80
N ILE A 52 7.46 5.30 1.51
CA ILE A 52 6.62 5.03 0.34
C ILE A 52 7.41 5.24 -0.97
N LYS A 53 8.15 6.35 -1.09
CA LYS A 53 9.00 6.64 -2.25
C LYS A 53 10.11 5.59 -2.42
N LYS A 54 10.68 5.08 -1.32
CA LYS A 54 11.66 3.98 -1.36
C LYS A 54 11.05 2.69 -1.91
N ASP A 55 9.83 2.37 -1.51
CA ASP A 55 9.11 1.19 -2.01
C ASP A 55 8.80 1.31 -3.50
N ILE A 56 8.42 2.51 -3.99
CA ILE A 56 8.21 2.76 -5.42
C ILE A 56 9.48 2.50 -6.23
N ILE A 57 10.64 2.99 -5.74
CA ILE A 57 11.93 2.75 -6.39
C ILE A 57 12.28 1.26 -6.37
N ALA A 58 12.12 0.60 -5.22
CA ALA A 58 12.39 -0.83 -5.09
C ALA A 58 11.48 -1.68 -5.99
N ALA A 59 10.21 -1.30 -6.14
CA ALA A 59 9.26 -1.95 -7.04
C ALA A 59 9.65 -1.77 -8.51
N LYS A 60 10.08 -0.56 -8.91
CA LYS A 60 10.58 -0.29 -10.26
C LYS A 60 11.75 -1.22 -10.62
N GLU A 61 12.73 -1.34 -9.73
CA GLU A 61 13.88 -2.23 -9.93
C GLU A 61 13.46 -3.71 -9.94
N TYR A 62 12.58 -4.11 -9.03
CA TYR A 62 12.07 -5.48 -8.93
C TYR A 62 11.31 -5.92 -10.19
N PHE A 63 10.47 -5.05 -10.75
CA PHE A 63 9.72 -5.31 -11.98
C PHE A 63 10.48 -4.94 -13.25
N ASN A 64 11.80 -4.71 -13.16
CA ASN A 64 12.67 -4.41 -14.29
C ASN A 64 12.13 -3.28 -15.20
N GLY A 65 11.58 -2.24 -14.58
CA GLY A 65 11.05 -1.06 -15.27
C GLY A 65 9.68 -1.23 -15.94
N HIS A 66 8.85 -2.22 -15.53
CA HIS A 66 7.48 -2.37 -16.02
C HIS A 66 6.71 -1.03 -15.95
N PRO A 67 6.05 -0.61 -17.05
CA PRO A 67 5.39 0.69 -17.13
C PRO A 67 3.99 0.65 -16.50
N PHE A 68 3.92 0.71 -15.18
CA PHE A 68 2.64 0.86 -14.48
C PHE A 68 1.97 2.20 -14.84
N GLU A 69 0.73 2.15 -15.34
CA GLU A 69 -0.08 3.35 -15.64
C GLU A 69 -0.93 3.80 -14.45
N THR A 70 -1.21 2.89 -13.52
CA THR A 70 -2.08 3.07 -12.37
C THR A 70 -1.41 2.59 -11.09
N CYS A 71 -1.87 3.14 -9.97
CA CYS A 71 -1.38 2.77 -8.64
C CYS A 71 -2.56 2.56 -7.70
N PHE A 72 -2.60 1.42 -7.02
CA PHE A 72 -3.58 1.10 -6.00
C PHE A 72 -2.95 1.32 -4.63
N LEU A 73 -3.47 2.31 -3.90
CA LEU A 73 -3.05 2.61 -2.54
C LEU A 73 -3.68 1.58 -1.60
N GLN A 74 -2.86 0.71 -1.05
CA GLN A 74 -3.29 -0.40 -0.22
C GLN A 74 -3.61 0.03 1.21
N ASP A 75 -4.35 -0.86 1.89
CA ASP A 75 -4.84 -0.77 3.26
C ASP A 75 -6.12 0.06 3.42
N GLY A 76 -6.59 0.20 4.67
CA GLY A 76 -7.99 0.48 4.95
C GLY A 76 -8.45 1.90 4.62
N ASP A 77 -7.54 2.89 4.65
CA ASP A 77 -7.87 4.28 4.34
C ASP A 77 -6.60 5.11 4.10
N SER A 78 -6.30 5.42 2.83
CA SER A 78 -5.17 6.28 2.46
C SER A 78 -5.45 7.77 2.63
N PHE A 79 -6.72 8.19 2.73
CA PHE A 79 -7.09 9.60 2.89
C PHE A 79 -6.85 10.12 4.31
N VAL A 80 -6.44 9.25 5.24
CA VAL A 80 -5.93 9.66 6.56
C VAL A 80 -4.59 10.40 6.42
N MET A 81 -3.85 10.19 5.31
CA MET A 81 -2.66 10.98 5.01
C MET A 81 -3.03 12.44 4.75
N GLY A 82 -2.16 13.37 5.15
CA GLY A 82 -2.35 14.77 4.84
C GLY A 82 -2.28 15.00 3.33
N THR A 83 -3.08 15.93 2.80
CA THR A 83 -3.06 16.27 1.37
C THR A 83 -1.67 16.62 0.87
N LYS A 84 -0.87 17.31 1.69
CA LYS A 84 0.53 17.64 1.37
C LYS A 84 1.40 16.41 1.14
N ASP A 85 1.14 15.32 1.83
CA ASP A 85 1.89 14.07 1.69
C ASP A 85 1.41 13.24 0.49
N LEU A 86 0.13 13.41 0.08
CA LEU A 86 -0.46 12.71 -1.07
C LEU A 86 -0.06 13.30 -2.42
N ILE A 87 0.31 14.58 -2.46
CA ILE A 87 0.71 15.29 -3.70
C ILE A 87 2.21 15.16 -4.02
N GLU A 88 2.98 14.50 -3.15
CA GLU A 88 4.43 14.32 -3.23
C GLU A 88 4.87 13.16 -4.13
#